data_AF-A0A1F9WLU0-F1
#
_entry.id   AF-A0A1F9WLU0-F1
#
_cell.length_a   1.000
_cell.length_b   1.000
_cell.length_c   1.000
_cell.angle_alpha   90.00
_cell.angle_beta   90.00
_cell.angle_gamma   90.00
#
_symmetry.space_group_name_H-M   'P 1'
#
loop_
_entity.id
_entity.type
_entity.pdbx_description
1 polymer ?
#
loop_
_entity_poly.entity_id
_entity_poly.type
_entity_poly.pdbx_seq_one_letter_code
_entity_poly.pdbx_strand_id
1 'polypeptide(L)'
;MMREITLEFKKIVGEGKALGRSEGKVVFCYGVLPEETARVNVTFEKKNFAEADLLEIIKPSPKRVAPREDHYLSCSPWQVMDYGFQCEVKKGLIEDLLYQTTKETIRLDKFYAAKEAFGYRTKIEYSFTGEPGALSFAFHKRGNYREKYLLPEGCALISPATNAAALKVLKILNDLKLSTADLKTLIIREAKNPGSRVAALYMKRQDIVLPEMNIEGLDGFLAIYSNPISSMSQVDGIVNTWGNDFVTEEILGSKFSYGFDCFFQNNIELFAEALKEIRGAAFKCGKLVDLYSGVGVIGLSLRDLADKVYAVESSSNSAKYAALNASANGASNFEMVCSLSEKTEEGLFDGTDILVL
;
A
#
# COMPACT_ATOMS: atom_id res chain seq x y z
N MET A 1 -14.56 30.38 -4.00
CA MET A 1 -14.54 31.31 -2.84
C MET A 1 -14.02 30.53 -1.66
N MET A 2 -12.91 30.95 -1.06
CA MET A 2 -12.43 30.37 0.20
C MET A 2 -13.32 30.89 1.32
N ARG A 3 -14.10 30.00 1.94
CA ARG A 3 -14.99 30.32 3.06
C ARG A 3 -14.51 29.54 4.27
N GLU A 4 -14.01 30.26 5.27
CA GLU A 4 -13.66 29.67 6.56
C GLU A 4 -14.91 29.50 7.42
N ILE A 5 -15.05 28.32 8.02
CA ILE A 5 -16.12 28.03 8.98
C ILE A 5 -15.54 27.31 10.19
N THR A 6 -16.14 27.51 11.36
CA THR A 6 -15.83 26.77 12.58
C THR A 6 -17.02 25.92 12.95
N LEU A 7 -16.81 24.62 13.15
CA LEU A 7 -17.86 23.67 13.48
C LEU A 7 -17.33 22.48 14.27
N GLU A 8 -18.25 21.77 14.91
CA GLU A 8 -17.97 20.51 15.59
C GLU A 8 -18.17 19.32 14.64
N PHE A 9 -17.24 18.36 14.71
CA PHE A 9 -17.29 17.11 13.97
C PHE A 9 -17.74 15.96 14.87
N LYS A 10 -18.64 15.11 14.37
CA LYS A 10 -19.35 14.12 15.20
C LYS A 10 -18.86 12.70 15.02
N LYS A 11 -18.46 12.33 13.81
CA LYS A 11 -17.94 10.98 13.52
C LYS A 11 -17.05 10.97 12.29
N ILE A 12 -16.24 9.92 12.15
CA ILE A 12 -15.56 9.60 10.89
C ILE A 12 -16.46 8.69 10.08
N VAL A 13 -16.50 8.89 8.76
CA VAL A 13 -17.29 8.11 7.80
C VAL A 13 -16.37 7.42 6.79
N GLY A 14 -16.97 6.72 5.82
CA GLY A 14 -16.27 6.12 4.68
C GLY A 14 -15.26 7.09 4.04
N GLU A 15 -14.18 6.52 3.49
CA GLU A 15 -12.97 7.24 3.03
C GLU A 15 -12.13 7.90 4.14
N GLY A 16 -12.60 7.92 5.39
CA GLY A 16 -11.85 8.41 6.54
C GLY A 16 -11.91 9.92 6.76
N LYS A 17 -12.94 10.57 6.20
CA LYS A 17 -13.28 11.98 6.48
C LYS A 17 -14.11 12.07 7.76
N ALA A 18 -13.87 13.08 8.57
CA ALA A 18 -14.77 13.47 9.64
C ALA A 18 -15.98 14.21 9.08
N LEU A 19 -17.13 14.03 9.73
CA LEU A 19 -18.41 14.63 9.36
C LEU A 19 -18.86 15.62 10.42
N GLY A 20 -19.08 16.86 10.03
CA GLY A 20 -19.75 17.91 10.80
C GLY A 20 -21.00 18.42 10.09
N ARG A 21 -21.77 19.30 10.75
CA ARG A 21 -22.91 20.00 10.12
C ARG A 21 -22.80 21.50 10.36
N SER A 22 -22.99 22.28 9.30
CA SER A 22 -23.06 23.74 9.35
C SER A 22 -24.12 24.22 8.35
N GLU A 23 -24.98 25.15 8.77
CA GLU A 23 -26.01 25.77 7.89
C GLU A 23 -26.87 24.75 7.13
N GLY A 24 -27.23 23.64 7.78
CA GLY A 24 -28.03 22.57 7.17
C GLY A 24 -27.28 21.65 6.19
N LYS A 25 -25.99 21.89 5.91
CA LYS A 25 -25.14 21.07 5.05
C LYS A 25 -24.24 20.15 5.86
N VAL A 26 -23.91 19.01 5.26
CA VAL A 26 -22.87 18.11 5.77
C VAL A 26 -21.50 18.63 5.32
N VAL A 27 -20.54 18.72 6.23
CA VAL A 27 -19.17 19.15 5.91
C VAL A 27 -18.21 18.01 6.20
N PHE A 28 -17.42 17.64 5.20
CA PHE A 28 -16.39 16.61 5.30
C PHE A 28 -15.00 17.21 5.41
N CYS A 29 -14.17 16.70 6.32
CA CYS A 29 -12.80 17.17 6.51
C CYS A 29 -11.86 16.02 6.91
N TYR A 30 -10.65 15.98 6.33
CA TYR A 30 -9.59 15.07 6.77
C TYR A 30 -8.81 15.68 7.93
N GLY A 31 -8.20 14.82 8.76
CA GLY A 31 -7.33 15.26 9.85
C GLY A 31 -8.06 15.77 11.10
N VAL A 32 -9.39 15.66 11.13
CA VAL A 32 -10.24 15.99 12.28
C VAL A 32 -10.78 14.70 12.90
N LEU A 33 -10.89 14.64 14.23
CA LEU A 33 -11.43 13.51 14.99
C LEU A 33 -12.88 13.79 15.42
N PRO A 34 -13.66 12.76 15.79
CA PRO A 34 -14.93 12.94 16.48
C PRO A 34 -14.79 13.79 17.75
N GLU A 35 -15.81 14.60 18.03
CA GLU A 35 -15.93 15.52 19.18
C GLU A 35 -15.00 16.74 19.13
N GLU A 36 -14.27 16.92 18.04
CA GLU A 36 -13.43 18.10 17.85
C GLU A 36 -14.21 19.28 17.29
N THR A 37 -13.83 20.47 17.74
CA THR A 37 -14.19 21.73 17.07
C THR A 37 -12.99 22.20 16.27
N ALA A 38 -13.19 22.43 14.96
CA ALA A 38 -12.13 22.83 14.06
C ALA A 38 -12.56 24.01 13.18
N ARG A 39 -11.58 24.87 12.86
CA ARG A 39 -11.69 25.88 11.81
C ARG A 39 -11.20 25.24 10.50
N VAL A 40 -12.04 25.31 9.48
CA VAL A 40 -11.79 24.64 8.19
C VAL A 40 -12.07 25.60 7.03
N ASN A 41 -11.35 25.42 5.93
CA ASN A 41 -11.56 26.17 4.69
C ASN A 41 -12.38 25.33 3.71
N VAL A 42 -13.58 25.78 3.34
CA VAL A 42 -14.41 25.08 2.35
C VAL A 42 -13.75 25.17 0.97
N THR A 43 -13.39 24.01 0.42
CA THR A 43 -12.72 23.88 -0.89
C THR A 43 -13.67 23.45 -1.99
N PHE A 44 -14.73 22.75 -1.64
CA PHE A 44 -15.75 22.28 -2.58
C PHE A 44 -17.13 22.30 -1.95
N GLU A 45 -18.15 22.74 -2.69
CA GLU A 45 -19.50 22.85 -2.15
C GLU A 45 -20.56 22.42 -3.18
N LYS A 46 -21.48 21.58 -2.75
CA LYS A 46 -22.73 21.22 -3.45
C LYS A 46 -23.95 21.63 -2.61
N LYS A 47 -25.15 21.32 -3.10
CA LYS A 47 -26.42 21.63 -2.45
C LYS A 47 -26.50 21.09 -1.00
N ASN A 48 -26.11 19.83 -0.80
CA ASN A 48 -26.32 19.11 0.47
C ASN A 48 -25.03 18.86 1.27
N PHE A 49 -23.86 19.03 0.65
CA PHE A 49 -22.59 18.78 1.32
C PHE A 49 -21.48 19.71 0.84
N ALA A 50 -20.42 19.82 1.63
CA ALA A 50 -19.19 20.50 1.31
C ALA A 50 -17.98 19.65 1.72
N GLU A 51 -16.85 19.83 1.03
CA GLU A 51 -15.54 19.36 1.47
C GLU A 51 -14.70 20.56 1.92
N ALA A 52 -13.89 20.35 2.95
CA ALA A 52 -13.07 21.39 3.54
C ALA A 52 -11.70 20.86 3.97
N ASP A 53 -10.72 21.74 3.90
CA ASP A 53 -9.37 21.49 4.42
C ASP A 53 -9.26 22.02 5.85
N LEU A 54 -8.61 21.23 6.71
CA LEU A 54 -8.36 21.62 8.10
C LEU A 54 -7.38 22.80 8.15
N LEU A 55 -7.77 23.88 8.82
CA LEU A 55 -6.88 25.01 9.13
C LEU A 55 -6.34 24.90 10.55
N GLU A 56 -7.22 24.64 11.53
CA GLU A 56 -6.86 24.69 12.94
C GLU A 56 -7.82 23.85 13.80
N ILE A 57 -7.28 23.16 14.80
CA ILE A 57 -8.06 22.47 15.84
C ILE A 57 -8.27 23.44 17.00
N ILE A 58 -9.52 23.86 17.23
CA ILE A 58 -9.90 24.80 18.29
C ILE A 58 -10.12 24.07 19.61
N LYS A 59 -10.79 22.91 19.56
CA LYS A 59 -11.00 22.03 20.72
C LYS A 59 -10.59 20.61 20.33
N PRO A 60 -9.43 20.13 20.80
CA PRO A 60 -8.95 18.79 20.46
C PRO A 60 -9.70 17.70 21.23
N SER A 61 -9.78 16.52 20.62
CA SER A 61 -10.26 15.31 21.27
C SER A 61 -9.17 14.79 22.23
N PRO A 62 -9.52 14.18 23.38
CA PRO A 62 -8.53 13.51 24.23
C PRO A 62 -7.84 12.32 23.53
N LYS A 63 -8.40 11.85 22.42
CA LYS A 63 -7.86 10.77 21.57
C LYS A 63 -6.92 11.29 20.47
N ARG A 64 -6.69 12.61 20.39
CA ARG A 64 -5.73 13.20 19.45
C ARG A 64 -4.31 13.02 19.97
N VAL A 65 -3.42 12.61 19.06
CA VAL A 65 -1.97 12.60 19.28
C VAL A 65 -1.27 13.46 18.23
N ALA A 66 -0.04 13.87 18.51
CA ALA A 66 0.78 14.56 17.53
C ALA A 66 1.15 13.59 16.39
N PRO A 67 1.06 14.00 15.12
CA PRO A 67 1.52 13.18 14.01
C PRO A 67 3.05 13.03 14.08
N ARG A 68 3.57 11.93 13.51
CA ARG A 68 5.01 11.70 13.47
C ARG A 68 5.71 12.51 12.38
N GLU A 69 4.96 12.89 11.34
CA GLU A 69 5.49 13.51 10.12
C GLU A 69 4.47 14.51 9.56
N ASP A 70 4.95 15.61 8.97
CA ASP A 70 4.07 16.68 8.46
C ASP A 70 3.20 16.24 7.27
N HIS A 71 3.67 15.26 6.51
CA HIS A 71 2.97 14.72 5.34
C HIS A 71 1.96 13.62 5.69
N TYR A 72 1.63 13.42 6.97
CA TYR A 72 0.76 12.34 7.43
C TYR A 72 -0.58 12.31 6.68
N LEU A 73 -1.17 13.46 6.36
CA LEU A 73 -2.42 13.54 5.59
C LEU A 73 -2.33 12.89 4.20
N SER A 74 -1.14 12.80 3.62
CA SER A 74 -0.93 12.14 2.33
C SER A 74 -0.58 10.65 2.46
N CYS A 75 0.07 10.22 3.54
CA CYS A 75 0.58 8.84 3.67
C CYS A 75 -0.16 7.97 4.71
N SER A 76 -0.59 8.56 5.83
CA SER A 76 -1.30 7.92 6.94
C SER A 76 -2.13 8.98 7.72
N PRO A 77 -3.31 9.38 7.19
CA PRO A 77 -4.07 10.53 7.70
C PRO A 77 -4.51 10.41 9.16
N TRP A 78 -4.54 9.19 9.68
CA TRP A 78 -4.99 8.89 11.04
C TRP A 78 -3.86 8.81 12.05
N GLN A 79 -2.62 9.19 11.69
CA GLN A 79 -1.51 9.34 12.64
C GLN A 79 -1.83 10.32 13.78
N VAL A 80 -2.79 11.22 13.59
CA VAL A 80 -3.26 12.15 14.63
C VAL A 80 -4.23 11.54 15.63
N MET A 81 -4.52 10.24 15.52
CA MET A 81 -5.43 9.50 16.36
C MET A 81 -4.63 8.45 17.14
N ASP A 82 -4.86 8.33 18.46
CA ASP A 82 -4.25 7.22 19.21
C ASP A 82 -4.62 5.88 18.58
N TYR A 83 -3.70 4.92 18.63
CA TYR A 83 -3.82 3.72 17.82
C TYR A 83 -5.01 2.84 18.24
N GLY A 84 -5.34 2.79 19.53
CA GLY A 84 -6.52 2.07 20.02
C GLY A 84 -7.80 2.64 19.42
N PHE A 85 -7.93 3.97 19.42
CA PHE A 85 -9.06 4.64 18.80
C PHE A 85 -9.09 4.47 17.27
N GLN A 86 -7.93 4.37 16.60
CA GLN A 86 -7.91 4.00 15.18
C GLN A 86 -8.55 2.63 14.94
N CYS A 87 -8.23 1.63 15.76
CA CYS A 87 -8.83 0.30 15.67
C CYS A 87 -10.33 0.33 15.92
N GLU A 88 -10.77 1.07 16.95
CA GLU A 88 -12.21 1.25 17.27
C GLU A 88 -12.97 1.88 16.10
N VAL A 89 -12.43 2.96 15.51
CA VAL A 89 -13.04 3.63 14.35
C VAL A 89 -13.08 2.72 13.13
N LYS A 90 -12.01 1.97 12.82
CA LYS A 90 -12.00 1.01 11.70
C LYS A 90 -13.06 -0.07 11.87
N LYS A 91 -13.13 -0.65 13.07
CA LYS A 91 -14.12 -1.66 13.42
C LYS A 91 -15.53 -1.10 13.21
N GLY A 92 -15.81 0.09 13.76
CA GLY A 92 -17.11 0.76 13.60
C GLY A 92 -17.48 1.04 12.15
N LEU A 93 -16.51 1.46 11.31
CA LEU A 93 -16.75 1.70 9.89
C LEU A 93 -17.13 0.43 9.12
N ILE A 94 -16.53 -0.71 9.46
CA ILE A 94 -16.88 -2.00 8.84
C ILE A 94 -18.27 -2.46 9.30
N GLU A 95 -18.57 -2.35 10.61
CA GLU A 95 -19.89 -2.69 11.15
C GLU A 95 -21.00 -1.80 10.56
N ASP A 96 -20.74 -0.49 10.42
CA ASP A 96 -21.64 0.45 9.75
C ASP A 96 -21.87 0.07 8.28
N LEU A 97 -20.81 -0.34 7.56
CA LEU A 97 -20.91 -0.78 6.16
C LEU A 97 -21.72 -2.07 6.03
N LEU A 98 -21.47 -3.06 6.88
CA LEU A 98 -22.21 -4.32 6.91
C LEU A 98 -23.69 -4.07 7.18
N TYR A 99 -24.02 -3.22 8.15
CA TYR A 99 -25.41 -2.85 8.42
C TYR A 99 -26.04 -2.08 7.24
N GLN A 100 -25.31 -1.16 6.61
CA GLN A 100 -25.83 -0.40 5.47
C GLN A 100 -26.15 -1.30 4.28
N THR A 101 -25.34 -2.31 4.02
CA THR A 101 -25.49 -3.24 2.90
C THR A 101 -26.53 -4.32 3.18
N THR A 102 -26.45 -4.99 4.33
CA THR A 102 -27.27 -6.17 4.64
C THR A 102 -28.57 -5.85 5.38
N LYS A 103 -28.63 -4.69 6.06
CA LYS A 103 -29.65 -4.33 7.06
C LYS A 103 -29.65 -5.19 8.33
N GLU A 104 -28.62 -6.01 8.52
CA GLU A 104 -28.43 -6.82 9.71
C GLU A 104 -27.34 -6.24 10.61
N THR A 105 -27.52 -6.37 11.93
CA THR A 105 -26.50 -5.94 12.89
C THR A 105 -25.44 -7.02 13.02
N ILE A 106 -24.42 -6.95 12.15
CA ILE A 106 -23.27 -7.84 12.18
C ILE A 106 -22.16 -7.14 12.98
N ARG A 107 -21.77 -7.73 14.11
CA ARG A 107 -20.67 -7.24 14.95
C ARG A 107 -19.41 -8.03 14.68
N LEU A 108 -18.26 -7.35 14.66
CA LEU A 108 -16.97 -8.00 14.49
C LEU A 108 -16.46 -8.46 15.85
N ASP A 109 -16.44 -9.77 16.09
CA ASP A 109 -15.95 -10.33 17.35
C ASP A 109 -14.44 -10.11 17.54
N LYS A 110 -13.69 -10.14 16.43
CA LYS A 110 -12.25 -9.92 16.41
C LYS A 110 -11.88 -8.70 15.56
N PHE A 111 -10.89 -7.94 16.03
CA PHE A 111 -10.24 -6.90 15.26
C PHE A 111 -8.74 -6.91 15.58
N TYR A 112 -7.92 -7.17 14.56
CA TYR A 112 -6.48 -7.32 14.74
C TYR A 112 -5.77 -5.96 14.68
N ALA A 113 -5.11 -5.62 15.78
CA ALA A 113 -4.23 -4.46 15.89
C ALA A 113 -2.80 -4.88 15.51
N ALA A 114 -2.07 -4.04 14.76
CA ALA A 114 -0.65 -4.26 14.53
C ALA A 114 0.14 -3.92 15.80
N LYS A 115 1.20 -4.68 16.07
CA LYS A 115 2.13 -4.36 17.17
C LYS A 115 2.88 -3.05 16.87
N GLU A 116 3.29 -2.88 15.62
CA GLU A 116 4.02 -1.69 15.16
C GLU A 116 3.18 -0.86 14.18
N ALA A 117 2.90 0.39 14.55
CA ALA A 117 2.15 1.33 13.70
C ALA A 117 3.02 2.03 12.63
N PHE A 118 4.34 1.84 12.70
CA PHE A 118 5.35 2.49 11.84
C PHE A 118 6.34 1.45 11.34
N GLY A 119 7.08 1.79 10.29
CA GLY A 119 8.08 0.91 9.68
C GLY A 119 7.52 -0.38 9.08
N TYR A 120 6.20 -0.56 9.05
CA TYR A 120 5.55 -1.81 8.65
C TYR A 120 5.53 -2.02 7.14
N ARG A 121 5.56 -0.96 6.32
CA ARG A 121 5.42 -1.08 4.86
C ARG A 121 6.55 -1.91 4.27
N THR A 122 6.23 -2.77 3.32
CA THR A 122 7.19 -3.50 2.48
C THR A 122 7.53 -2.76 1.20
N LYS A 123 6.78 -1.71 0.85
CA LYS A 123 6.99 -0.92 -0.36
C LYS A 123 6.79 0.57 -0.08
N ILE A 124 7.62 1.39 -0.70
CA ILE A 124 7.43 2.83 -0.78
C ILE A 124 7.73 3.34 -2.19
N GLU A 125 7.01 4.38 -2.61
CA GLU A 125 7.17 5.01 -3.92
C GLU A 125 7.45 6.50 -3.72
N TYR A 126 8.66 6.93 -4.07
CA TYR A 126 9.08 8.32 -3.98
C TYR A 126 8.92 9.03 -5.32
N SER A 127 8.24 10.17 -5.31
CA SER A 127 8.36 11.15 -6.40
C SER A 127 9.56 12.05 -6.18
N PHE A 128 10.00 12.73 -7.23
CA PHE A 128 11.09 13.71 -7.17
C PHE A 128 10.58 15.14 -7.26
N THR A 129 11.31 16.08 -6.66
CA THR A 129 11.15 17.53 -6.79
C THR A 129 12.47 18.24 -6.56
N GLY A 130 12.56 19.54 -6.85
CA GLY A 130 13.80 20.31 -6.76
C GLY A 130 14.53 20.42 -8.10
N GLU A 131 15.68 21.10 -8.05
CA GLU A 131 16.53 21.42 -9.20
C GLU A 131 17.65 20.38 -9.38
N PRO A 132 18.28 20.29 -10.57
CA PRO A 132 19.46 19.48 -10.79
C PRO A 132 20.56 19.69 -9.74
N GLY A 133 20.99 18.61 -9.09
CA GLY A 133 21.99 18.66 -8.00
C GLY A 133 21.42 19.00 -6.62
N ALA A 134 20.11 19.29 -6.53
CA ALA A 134 19.38 19.54 -5.29
C ALA A 134 17.99 18.87 -5.30
N LEU A 135 17.86 17.71 -5.95
CA LEU A 135 16.68 16.88 -5.91
C LEU A 135 16.38 16.42 -4.50
N SER A 136 15.09 16.36 -4.19
CA SER A 136 14.52 15.81 -2.97
C SER A 136 13.44 14.79 -3.31
N PHE A 137 13.28 13.79 -2.44
CA PHE A 137 12.10 12.96 -2.44
C PHE A 137 10.87 13.75 -2.00
N ALA A 138 9.72 13.35 -2.51
CA ALA A 138 8.46 14.01 -2.24
C ALA A 138 7.25 13.09 -2.30
N PHE A 139 6.21 13.45 -1.55
CA PHE A 139 4.84 12.99 -1.75
C PHE A 139 3.95 14.14 -2.21
N HIS A 140 2.99 13.84 -3.07
CA HIS A 140 1.95 14.78 -3.45
C HIS A 140 1.06 15.12 -2.25
N LYS A 141 0.66 16.39 -2.12
CA LYS A 141 -0.34 16.77 -1.13
C LYS A 141 -1.69 16.16 -1.50
N ARG A 142 -2.41 15.64 -0.51
CA ARG A 142 -3.78 15.10 -0.70
C ARG A 142 -4.65 16.15 -1.38
N GLY A 143 -5.35 15.74 -2.44
CA GLY A 143 -6.23 16.64 -3.21
C GLY A 143 -5.52 17.63 -4.12
N ASN A 144 -4.19 17.74 -4.07
CA ASN A 144 -3.42 18.69 -4.88
C ASN A 144 -2.10 18.08 -5.36
N TYR A 145 -2.11 17.55 -6.59
CA TYR A 145 -0.94 16.92 -7.21
C TYR A 145 0.19 17.91 -7.56
N ARG A 146 -0.09 19.22 -7.59
CA ARG A 146 0.94 20.24 -7.91
C ARG A 146 1.79 20.59 -6.71
N GLU A 147 1.24 20.46 -5.52
CA GLU A 147 1.97 20.67 -4.27
C GLU A 147 2.54 19.36 -3.74
N LYS A 148 3.72 19.49 -3.11
CA LYS A 148 4.49 18.37 -2.62
C LYS A 148 4.99 18.63 -1.20
N TYR A 149 5.03 17.59 -0.39
CA TYR A 149 5.81 17.55 0.84
C TYR A 149 7.21 17.02 0.52
N LEU A 150 8.24 17.68 1.04
CA LEU A 150 9.60 17.18 0.98
C LEU A 150 9.81 16.06 2.01
N LEU A 151 10.65 15.09 1.67
CA LEU A 151 10.95 13.91 2.48
C LEU A 151 12.45 13.84 2.79
N PRO A 152 13.02 14.79 3.56
CA PRO A 152 14.47 14.83 3.81
C PRO A 152 14.98 13.58 4.54
N GLU A 153 14.14 12.95 5.37
CA GLU A 153 14.45 11.74 6.13
C GLU A 153 13.72 10.49 5.60
N GLY A 154 13.04 10.60 4.45
CA GLY A 154 12.17 9.55 3.93
C GLY A 154 10.80 9.56 4.59
N CYS A 155 10.25 8.37 4.89
CA CYS A 155 8.95 8.22 5.56
C CYS A 155 8.99 7.20 6.70
N ALA A 156 8.36 7.49 7.83
CA ALA A 156 8.31 6.63 9.01
C ALA A 156 7.46 5.36 8.80
N LEU A 157 6.73 5.24 7.69
CA LEU A 157 5.97 4.03 7.38
C LEU A 157 6.83 2.89 6.83
N ILE A 158 8.02 3.18 6.31
CA ILE A 158 9.01 2.19 5.85
C ILE A 158 10.17 2.14 6.86
N SER A 159 10.97 1.07 6.86
CA SER A 159 12.06 0.93 7.83
C SER A 159 13.13 2.03 7.66
N PRO A 160 13.81 2.45 8.75
CA PRO A 160 14.92 3.39 8.67
C PRO A 160 16.04 2.94 7.71
N ALA A 161 16.31 1.63 7.65
CA ALA A 161 17.29 1.06 6.72
C ALA A 161 16.88 1.28 5.25
N THR A 162 15.59 1.12 4.94
CA THR A 162 15.07 1.38 3.58
C THR A 162 15.11 2.87 3.23
N ASN A 163 14.79 3.76 4.18
CA ASN A 163 14.99 5.21 3.97
C ASN A 163 16.45 5.56 3.69
N ALA A 164 17.38 5.01 4.49
CA ALA A 164 18.81 5.25 4.31
C ALA A 164 19.31 4.79 2.94
N ALA A 165 18.87 3.62 2.47
CA ALA A 165 19.19 3.14 1.13
C ALA A 165 18.64 4.08 0.04
N ALA A 166 17.40 4.54 0.18
CA ALA A 166 16.80 5.50 -0.75
C ALA A 166 17.60 6.81 -0.84
N LEU A 167 18.01 7.36 0.31
CA LEU A 167 18.76 8.62 0.36
C LEU A 167 20.15 8.48 -0.28
N LYS A 168 20.78 7.31 -0.21
CA LYS A 168 22.02 7.02 -0.97
C LYS A 168 21.77 7.04 -2.48
N VAL A 169 20.66 6.48 -2.95
CA VAL A 169 20.25 6.59 -4.38
C VAL A 169 20.10 8.07 -4.75
N LEU A 170 19.34 8.84 -3.96
CA LEU A 170 19.10 10.27 -4.22
C LEU A 170 20.40 11.07 -4.32
N LYS A 171 21.39 10.77 -3.46
CA LYS A 171 22.71 11.41 -3.51
C LYS A 171 23.39 11.18 -4.86
N ILE A 172 23.41 9.93 -5.36
CA ILE A 172 24.00 9.60 -6.66
C ILE A 172 23.29 10.36 -7.79
N LEU A 173 21.95 10.41 -7.76
CA LEU A 173 21.16 11.14 -8.76
C LEU A 173 21.46 12.65 -8.75
N ASN A 174 21.72 13.22 -7.56
CA ASN A 174 22.16 14.60 -7.40
C ASN A 174 23.59 14.84 -7.91
N ASP A 175 24.53 13.94 -7.64
CA ASP A 175 25.91 14.03 -8.13
C ASP A 175 25.95 14.01 -9.67
N LEU A 176 25.04 13.24 -10.29
CA LEU A 176 24.82 13.21 -11.74
C LEU A 176 24.05 14.41 -12.29
N LYS A 177 23.55 15.29 -11.41
CA LYS A 177 22.72 16.46 -11.76
C LYS A 177 21.50 16.09 -12.61
N LEU A 178 20.86 14.95 -12.32
CA LEU A 178 19.60 14.60 -12.95
C LEU A 178 18.48 15.54 -12.49
N SER A 179 17.46 15.70 -13.32
CA SER A 179 16.32 16.57 -13.07
C SER A 179 15.02 15.79 -12.92
N THR A 180 13.95 16.48 -12.49
CA THR A 180 12.60 15.90 -12.52
C THR A 180 12.07 15.63 -13.93
N ALA A 181 12.70 16.19 -14.98
CA ALA A 181 12.37 15.88 -16.37
C ALA A 181 12.97 14.54 -16.82
N ASP A 182 14.03 14.08 -16.15
CA ASP A 182 14.70 12.82 -16.41
C ASP A 182 14.08 11.65 -15.63
N LEU A 183 13.57 11.94 -14.43
CA LEU A 183 13.11 10.94 -13.48
C LEU A 183 11.58 10.93 -13.33
N LYS A 184 11.02 9.76 -13.03
CA LYS A 184 9.60 9.58 -12.74
C LYS A 184 9.40 9.25 -11.26
N THR A 185 9.90 8.10 -10.83
CA THR A 185 9.64 7.55 -9.50
C THR A 185 10.80 6.65 -9.07
N LEU A 186 11.11 6.63 -7.77
CA LEU A 186 11.92 5.57 -7.17
C LEU A 186 11.00 4.69 -6.33
N ILE A 187 10.91 3.41 -6.66
CA ILE A 187 10.19 2.42 -5.85
C ILE A 187 11.25 1.61 -5.11
N ILE A 188 11.11 1.47 -3.79
CA ILE A 188 11.92 0.52 -3.02
C ILE A 188 11.00 -0.47 -2.33
N ARG A 189 11.37 -1.74 -2.41
CA ARG A 189 10.74 -2.84 -1.70
C ARG A 189 11.70 -3.42 -0.67
N GLU A 190 11.13 -3.90 0.41
CA GLU A 190 11.78 -4.55 1.53
C GLU A 190 10.98 -5.80 1.91
N ALA A 191 11.62 -6.96 1.90
CA ALA A 191 11.14 -8.10 2.66
C ALA A 191 11.47 -7.87 4.13
N LYS A 192 10.50 -7.98 5.04
CA LYS A 192 10.72 -7.78 6.48
C LYS A 192 11.60 -8.85 7.10
N ASN A 193 11.53 -10.06 6.58
CA ASN A 193 12.37 -11.20 6.92
C ASN A 193 12.91 -11.80 5.62
N PRO A 194 14.22 -11.66 5.32
CA PRO A 194 15.30 -11.31 6.24
C PRO A 194 15.67 -9.82 6.33
N GLY A 195 14.97 -8.91 5.65
CA GLY A 195 15.39 -7.51 5.53
C GLY A 195 16.05 -7.17 4.20
N SER A 196 15.88 -8.01 3.17
CA SER A 196 16.42 -7.76 1.82
C SER A 196 15.63 -6.68 1.09
N ARG A 197 16.31 -5.91 0.23
CA ARG A 197 15.75 -4.73 -0.43
C ARG A 197 16.13 -4.64 -1.90
N VAL A 198 15.16 -4.28 -2.73
CA VAL A 198 15.38 -3.99 -4.15
C VAL A 198 14.79 -2.62 -4.48
N ALA A 199 15.54 -1.82 -5.24
CA ALA A 199 15.08 -0.54 -5.74
C ALA A 199 14.84 -0.58 -7.25
N ALA A 200 13.81 0.11 -7.72
CA ALA A 200 13.49 0.30 -9.12
C ALA A 200 13.34 1.80 -9.41
N LEU A 201 14.29 2.36 -10.15
CA LEU A 201 14.28 3.75 -10.60
C LEU A 201 13.62 3.83 -11.98
N TYR A 202 12.45 4.45 -12.02
CA TYR A 202 11.73 4.74 -13.25
C TYR A 202 12.19 6.09 -13.81
N MET A 203 12.73 6.07 -15.02
CA MET A 203 13.28 7.19 -15.76
C MET A 203 12.44 7.47 -17.01
N LYS A 204 12.35 8.73 -17.41
CA LYS A 204 11.61 9.18 -18.60
C LYS A 204 12.45 9.10 -19.88
N ARG A 205 13.72 8.72 -19.75
CA ARG A 205 14.75 8.73 -20.78
C ARG A 205 15.57 7.44 -20.71
N GLN A 206 15.96 6.92 -21.87
CA GLN A 206 16.77 5.71 -22.00
C GLN A 206 18.26 5.99 -22.17
N ASP A 207 18.61 7.21 -22.58
CA ASP A 207 19.97 7.63 -22.90
C ASP A 207 20.79 8.07 -21.68
N ILE A 208 20.21 7.98 -20.48
CA ILE A 208 20.90 8.27 -19.21
C ILE A 208 21.76 7.07 -18.83
N VAL A 209 23.07 7.30 -18.81
CA VAL A 209 24.03 6.31 -18.32
C VAL A 209 24.22 6.51 -16.82
N LEU A 210 23.75 5.53 -16.03
CA LEU A 210 24.01 5.48 -14.59
C LEU A 210 25.35 4.76 -14.33
N PRO A 211 26.07 5.12 -13.25
CA PRO A 211 27.20 4.33 -12.77
C PRO A 211 26.72 2.96 -12.27
N GLU A 212 27.65 2.13 -11.84
CA GLU A 212 27.29 0.87 -11.19
C GLU A 212 26.50 1.13 -9.89
N MET A 213 25.28 0.59 -9.79
CA MET A 213 24.33 0.90 -8.72
C MET A 213 24.36 -0.14 -7.59
N ASN A 214 25.55 -0.56 -7.16
CA ASN A 214 25.75 -1.44 -6.00
C ASN A 214 25.72 -0.62 -4.71
N ILE A 215 24.51 -0.27 -4.27
CA ILE A 215 24.31 0.62 -3.11
C ILE A 215 24.21 -0.20 -1.83
N GLU A 216 25.05 0.13 -0.84
CA GLU A 216 25.00 -0.49 0.47
C GLU A 216 23.60 -0.36 1.11
N GLY A 217 23.00 -1.52 1.42
CA GLY A 217 21.64 -1.64 1.94
C GLY A 217 20.62 -2.12 0.90
N LEU A 218 21.00 -2.24 -0.38
CA LEU A 218 20.22 -2.86 -1.44
C LEU A 218 20.87 -4.16 -1.91
N ASP A 219 20.04 -5.18 -2.10
CA ASP A 219 20.39 -6.46 -2.73
C ASP A 219 20.21 -6.41 -4.26
N GLY A 220 19.54 -5.36 -4.76
CA GLY A 220 19.41 -5.12 -6.17
C GLY A 220 18.84 -3.76 -6.53
N PHE A 221 19.12 -3.35 -7.76
CA PHE A 221 18.73 -2.07 -8.33
C PHE A 221 18.37 -2.25 -9.80
N LEU A 222 17.24 -1.70 -10.22
CA LEU A 222 16.84 -1.63 -11.62
C LEU A 222 16.73 -0.18 -12.08
N ALA A 223 17.29 0.09 -13.25
CA ALA A 223 17.00 1.28 -14.02
C ALA A 223 15.97 0.93 -15.10
N ILE A 224 14.82 1.60 -15.06
CA ILE A 224 13.65 1.26 -15.87
C ILE A 224 13.26 2.49 -16.68
N TYR A 225 13.04 2.30 -17.96
CA TYR A 225 12.36 3.29 -18.78
C TYR A 225 10.86 3.21 -18.56
N SER A 226 10.26 4.37 -18.26
CA SER A 226 8.82 4.56 -18.22
C SER A 226 8.43 5.74 -19.09
N ASN A 227 7.57 5.48 -20.06
CA ASN A 227 7.08 6.46 -21.00
C ASN A 227 6.45 7.64 -20.23
N PRO A 228 6.93 8.88 -20.46
CA PRO A 228 6.44 10.07 -19.76
C PRO A 228 4.99 10.44 -20.12
N ILE A 229 4.44 9.92 -21.22
CA ILE A 229 3.05 10.17 -21.62
C ILE A 229 2.07 9.55 -20.63
N SER A 230 2.40 8.38 -20.07
CA SER A 230 1.57 7.76 -19.04
C SER A 230 1.80 8.43 -17.69
N SER A 231 0.73 8.73 -16.97
CA SER A 231 0.81 9.18 -15.57
C SER A 231 1.32 8.10 -14.62
N MET A 232 1.16 6.81 -14.97
CA MET A 232 1.57 5.68 -14.13
C MET A 232 3.02 5.29 -14.40
N SER A 233 3.75 4.91 -13.34
CA SER A 233 5.07 4.29 -13.48
C SER A 233 4.88 2.86 -13.98
N GLN A 234 5.28 2.62 -15.23
CA GLN A 234 5.13 1.34 -15.92
C GLN A 234 6.50 0.90 -16.46
N VAL A 235 6.65 -0.41 -16.63
CA VAL A 235 7.88 -1.00 -17.18
C VAL A 235 7.75 -1.00 -18.70
N ASP A 236 8.19 0.07 -19.35
CA ASP A 236 8.22 0.18 -20.82
C ASP A 236 9.55 -0.37 -21.40
N GLY A 237 10.58 -0.51 -20.56
CA GLY A 237 11.83 -1.19 -20.90
C GLY A 237 12.79 -1.23 -19.71
N ILE A 238 13.61 -2.29 -19.63
CA ILE A 238 14.69 -2.38 -18.63
C ILE A 238 15.95 -1.78 -19.26
N VAL A 239 16.47 -0.71 -18.65
CA VAL A 239 17.71 -0.04 -19.10
C VAL A 239 18.91 -0.80 -18.55
N ASN A 240 18.90 -1.13 -17.25
CA ASN A 240 19.94 -1.95 -16.63
C ASN A 240 19.44 -2.58 -15.32
N THR A 241 20.11 -3.66 -14.91
CA THR A 241 19.86 -4.38 -13.66
C THR A 241 21.19 -4.68 -12.97
N TRP A 242 21.29 -4.35 -11.69
CA TRP A 242 22.40 -4.71 -10.81
C TRP A 242 21.87 -5.54 -9.65
N GLY A 243 22.43 -6.73 -9.40
CA GLY A 243 21.93 -7.63 -8.36
C GLY A 243 20.56 -8.23 -8.69
N ASN A 244 19.72 -8.41 -7.66
CA ASN A 244 18.40 -9.04 -7.80
C ASN A 244 17.32 -8.08 -8.30
N ASP A 245 16.28 -8.62 -8.94
CA ASP A 245 15.07 -7.87 -9.28
C ASP A 245 13.85 -8.25 -8.42
N PHE A 246 14.10 -9.02 -7.36
CA PHE A 246 13.09 -9.58 -6.47
C PHE A 246 13.56 -9.60 -5.02
N VAL A 247 12.61 -9.74 -4.12
CA VAL A 247 12.87 -10.06 -2.71
C VAL A 247 12.13 -11.35 -2.35
N THR A 248 12.57 -12.00 -1.27
CA THR A 248 11.91 -13.18 -0.71
C THR A 248 11.51 -12.88 0.73
N GLU A 249 10.21 -13.00 1.01
CA GLU A 249 9.64 -12.83 2.34
C GLU A 249 9.36 -14.19 2.98
N GLU A 250 9.66 -14.32 4.27
CA GLU A 250 9.23 -15.48 5.06
C GLU A 250 7.97 -15.16 5.87
N ILE A 251 6.90 -15.94 5.63
CA ILE A 251 5.62 -15.80 6.31
C ILE A 251 5.17 -17.18 6.80
N LEU A 252 4.95 -17.31 8.11
CA LEU A 252 4.50 -18.56 8.75
C LEU A 252 5.35 -19.80 8.37
N GLY A 253 6.66 -19.62 8.22
CA GLY A 253 7.61 -20.69 7.88
C GLY A 253 7.67 -21.05 6.38
N SER A 254 6.87 -20.40 5.54
CA SER A 254 6.92 -20.52 4.08
C SER A 254 7.63 -19.31 3.46
N LYS A 255 8.32 -19.53 2.34
CA LYS A 255 9.09 -18.49 1.64
C LYS A 255 8.40 -18.07 0.35
N PHE A 256 8.24 -16.77 0.15
CA PHE A 256 7.55 -16.20 -1.00
C PHE A 256 8.42 -15.15 -1.67
N SER A 257 8.94 -15.49 -2.84
CA SER A 257 9.63 -14.57 -3.73
C SER A 257 8.64 -13.77 -4.58
N TYR A 258 8.93 -12.50 -4.80
CA TYR A 258 8.15 -11.63 -5.67
C TYR A 258 9.02 -10.53 -6.28
N GLY A 259 8.80 -10.27 -7.56
CA GLY A 259 9.53 -9.27 -8.33
C GLY A 259 9.19 -7.84 -7.93
N PHE A 260 10.04 -6.89 -8.35
CA PHE A 260 9.85 -5.46 -8.12
C PHE A 260 8.50 -4.91 -8.66
N ASP A 261 7.92 -5.57 -9.65
CA ASP A 261 6.67 -5.22 -10.32
C ASP A 261 5.45 -6.05 -9.84
N CYS A 262 5.66 -7.03 -8.97
CA CYS A 262 4.60 -7.88 -8.45
C CYS A 262 3.86 -7.21 -7.27
N PHE A 263 2.58 -7.51 -7.10
CA PHE A 263 1.87 -7.14 -5.87
C PHE A 263 2.35 -7.98 -4.70
N PHE A 264 2.49 -7.35 -3.52
CA PHE A 264 2.73 -8.04 -2.27
C PHE A 264 2.17 -7.21 -1.10
N GLN A 265 1.83 -7.86 0.00
CA GLN A 265 1.17 -7.21 1.12
C GLN A 265 2.12 -6.23 1.84
N ASN A 266 1.59 -5.05 2.15
CA ASN A 266 2.37 -3.99 2.78
C ASN A 266 2.63 -4.22 4.26
N ASN A 267 1.78 -4.97 4.97
CA ASN A 267 1.96 -5.23 6.40
C ASN A 267 2.00 -6.75 6.61
N ILE A 268 3.22 -7.28 6.75
CA ILE A 268 3.46 -8.73 6.87
C ILE A 268 2.89 -9.30 8.16
N GLU A 269 2.91 -8.53 9.25
CA GLU A 269 2.37 -8.95 10.54
C GLU A 269 0.86 -9.19 10.46
N LEU A 270 0.10 -8.18 10.01
CA LEU A 270 -1.35 -8.31 9.87
C LEU A 270 -1.73 -9.31 8.77
N PHE A 271 -0.92 -9.43 7.71
CA PHE A 271 -1.15 -10.43 6.69
C PHE A 271 -0.97 -11.86 7.23
N ALA A 272 -0.01 -12.09 8.11
CA ALA A 272 0.15 -13.38 8.79
C ALA A 272 -1.06 -13.72 9.67
N GLU A 273 -1.64 -12.75 10.38
CA GLU A 273 -2.90 -12.97 11.13
C GLU A 273 -4.09 -13.27 10.19
N ALA A 274 -4.18 -12.57 9.05
CA ALA A 274 -5.20 -12.86 8.04
C ALA A 274 -5.06 -14.30 7.48
N LEU A 275 -3.83 -14.75 7.19
CA LEU A 275 -3.57 -16.12 6.74
C LEU A 275 -3.97 -17.17 7.78
N LYS A 276 -3.78 -16.88 9.08
CA LYS A 276 -4.25 -17.77 10.17
C LYS A 276 -5.77 -17.87 10.22
N GLU A 277 -6.48 -16.75 10.10
CA GLU A 277 -7.96 -16.76 10.08
C GLU A 277 -8.49 -17.48 8.83
N ILE A 278 -7.92 -17.23 7.66
CA ILE A 278 -8.26 -17.93 6.41
C ILE A 278 -8.05 -19.44 6.58
N ARG A 279 -6.89 -19.85 7.12
CA ARG A 279 -6.62 -21.26 7.39
C ARG A 279 -7.57 -21.87 8.42
N GLY A 280 -7.95 -21.11 9.45
CA GLY A 280 -8.90 -21.56 10.47
C GLY A 280 -10.34 -21.73 9.94
N ALA A 281 -10.70 -21.02 8.87
CA ALA A 281 -11.97 -21.17 8.17
C ALA A 281 -11.94 -22.26 7.08
N ALA A 282 -10.75 -22.63 6.58
CA ALA A 282 -10.57 -23.70 5.62
C ALA A 282 -10.67 -25.09 6.28
N PHE A 283 -10.89 -26.11 5.45
CA PHE A 283 -11.02 -27.51 5.88
C PHE A 283 -10.32 -28.43 4.87
N LYS A 284 -10.10 -29.69 5.26
CA LYS A 284 -9.52 -30.68 4.34
C LYS A 284 -10.48 -30.94 3.18
N CYS A 285 -9.99 -30.83 1.95
CA CYS A 285 -10.81 -30.93 0.75
C CYS A 285 -10.09 -31.60 -0.42
N GLY A 286 -10.83 -31.95 -1.47
CA GLY A 286 -10.25 -32.47 -2.70
C GLY A 286 -9.69 -31.33 -3.57
N LYS A 287 -10.44 -30.24 -3.69
CA LYS A 287 -10.09 -29.14 -4.60
C LYS A 287 -10.28 -27.77 -3.96
N LEU A 288 -9.22 -26.97 -4.01
CA LEU A 288 -9.19 -25.57 -3.63
C LEU A 288 -8.86 -24.69 -4.83
N VAL A 289 -9.58 -23.58 -4.99
CA VAL A 289 -9.32 -22.55 -6.01
C VAL A 289 -9.00 -21.22 -5.33
N ASP A 290 -7.86 -20.63 -5.68
CA ASP A 290 -7.37 -19.32 -5.23
C ASP A 290 -7.43 -18.33 -6.40
N LEU A 291 -8.38 -17.40 -6.38
CA LEU A 291 -8.56 -16.39 -7.41
C LEU A 291 -7.79 -15.12 -7.08
N TYR A 292 -7.36 -14.40 -8.12
CA TYR A 292 -6.52 -13.20 -7.96
C TYR A 292 -5.29 -13.48 -7.08
N SER A 293 -4.73 -14.68 -7.29
CA SER A 293 -3.78 -15.33 -6.38
C SER A 293 -2.44 -14.58 -6.25
N GLY A 294 -2.13 -13.63 -7.15
CA GLY A 294 -0.88 -12.91 -7.15
C GLY A 294 0.30 -13.86 -7.26
N VAL A 295 1.20 -13.81 -6.27
CA VAL A 295 2.36 -14.72 -6.18
C VAL A 295 2.06 -16.02 -5.41
N GLY A 296 0.78 -16.35 -5.25
CA GLY A 296 0.27 -17.63 -4.74
C GLY A 296 0.24 -17.77 -3.22
N VAL A 297 0.37 -16.69 -2.45
CA VAL A 297 0.59 -16.80 -0.98
C VAL A 297 -0.54 -17.52 -0.27
N ILE A 298 -1.81 -17.21 -0.57
CA ILE A 298 -2.95 -17.75 0.16
C ILE A 298 -3.14 -19.22 -0.17
N GLY A 299 -3.28 -19.57 -1.46
CA GLY A 299 -3.41 -20.96 -1.90
C GLY A 299 -2.25 -21.85 -1.43
N LEU A 300 -1.01 -21.35 -1.49
CA LEU A 300 0.16 -22.08 -0.97
C LEU A 300 0.13 -22.24 0.55
N SER A 301 -0.45 -21.30 1.30
CA SER A 301 -0.61 -21.40 2.76
C SER A 301 -1.67 -22.44 3.18
N LEU A 302 -2.51 -22.88 2.23
CA LEU A 302 -3.55 -23.89 2.42
C LEU A 302 -3.23 -25.21 1.73
N ARG A 303 -2.05 -25.34 1.09
CA ARG A 303 -1.67 -26.46 0.23
C ARG A 303 -1.80 -27.84 0.86
N ASP A 304 -1.62 -27.96 2.17
CA ASP A 304 -1.69 -29.22 2.92
C ASP A 304 -3.13 -29.61 3.31
N LEU A 305 -4.10 -28.73 3.06
CA LEU A 305 -5.52 -28.99 3.28
C LEU A 305 -6.22 -29.51 2.02
N ALA A 306 -5.65 -29.36 0.82
CA ALA A 306 -6.31 -29.76 -0.42
C ALA A 306 -5.52 -30.84 -1.17
N ASP A 307 -6.20 -31.80 -1.80
CA ASP A 307 -5.53 -32.76 -2.70
C ASP A 307 -5.00 -32.04 -3.95
N LYS A 308 -5.69 -30.98 -4.40
CA LYS A 308 -5.31 -30.11 -5.52
C LYS A 308 -5.61 -28.64 -5.22
N VAL A 309 -4.64 -27.77 -5.48
CA VAL A 309 -4.79 -26.31 -5.42
C VAL A 309 -4.65 -25.73 -6.81
N TYR A 310 -5.66 -25.00 -7.28
CA TYR A 310 -5.58 -24.17 -8.47
C TYR A 310 -5.46 -22.71 -8.06
N ALA A 311 -4.51 -22.00 -8.67
CA ALA A 311 -4.35 -20.57 -8.51
C ALA A 311 -4.58 -19.87 -9.85
N VAL A 312 -5.34 -18.78 -9.86
CA VAL A 312 -5.64 -17.99 -11.06
C VAL A 312 -5.07 -16.58 -10.89
N GLU A 313 -4.28 -16.13 -11.86
CA GLU A 313 -3.67 -14.80 -11.86
C GLU A 313 -3.50 -14.30 -13.30
N SER A 314 -3.84 -13.05 -13.54
CA SER A 314 -3.77 -12.40 -14.85
C SER A 314 -2.40 -11.85 -15.20
N SER A 315 -1.64 -11.45 -14.18
CA SER A 315 -0.26 -10.95 -14.29
C SER A 315 0.68 -12.12 -14.53
N SER A 316 1.25 -12.19 -15.74
CA SER A 316 2.22 -13.23 -16.11
C SER A 316 3.43 -13.27 -15.16
N ASN A 317 3.91 -12.12 -14.70
CA ASN A 317 5.01 -12.05 -13.74
C ASN A 317 4.60 -12.57 -12.35
N SER A 318 3.41 -12.22 -11.87
CA SER A 318 2.91 -12.75 -10.59
C SER A 318 2.70 -14.27 -10.67
N ALA A 319 2.10 -14.77 -11.76
CA ALA A 319 1.93 -16.20 -12.03
C ALA A 319 3.27 -16.95 -12.11
N LYS A 320 4.30 -16.37 -12.74
CA LYS A 320 5.67 -16.91 -12.74
C LYS A 320 6.19 -17.05 -11.30
N TYR A 321 6.04 -16.03 -10.47
CA TYR A 321 6.46 -16.11 -9.06
C TYR A 321 5.63 -17.09 -8.24
N ALA A 322 4.32 -17.23 -8.50
CA ALA A 322 3.49 -18.25 -7.87
C ALA A 322 4.00 -19.67 -8.16
N ALA A 323 4.36 -19.97 -9.41
CA ALA A 323 4.95 -21.27 -9.77
C ALA A 323 6.32 -21.49 -9.10
N LEU A 324 7.18 -20.46 -9.04
CA LEU A 324 8.46 -20.53 -8.33
C LEU A 324 8.26 -20.77 -6.82
N ASN A 325 7.30 -20.08 -6.21
CA ASN A 325 6.96 -20.22 -4.80
C ASN A 325 6.38 -21.60 -4.50
N ALA A 326 5.57 -22.17 -5.40
CA ALA A 326 5.07 -23.52 -5.27
C ALA A 326 6.22 -24.53 -5.18
N SER A 327 7.18 -24.44 -6.11
CA SER A 327 8.39 -25.28 -6.09
C SER A 327 9.21 -25.08 -4.81
N ALA A 328 9.47 -23.83 -4.41
CA ALA A 328 10.24 -23.50 -3.21
C ALA A 328 9.60 -23.98 -1.90
N ASN A 329 8.27 -24.16 -1.88
CA ASN A 329 7.52 -24.64 -0.71
C ASN A 329 7.10 -26.12 -0.84
N GLY A 330 7.61 -26.85 -1.83
CA GLY A 330 7.32 -28.27 -2.04
C GLY A 330 5.86 -28.58 -2.37
N ALA A 331 5.13 -27.63 -2.97
CA ALA A 331 3.71 -27.75 -3.29
C ALA A 331 3.50 -28.46 -4.64
N SER A 332 3.67 -29.79 -4.68
CA SER A 332 3.46 -30.57 -5.92
C SER A 332 2.01 -30.65 -6.38
N ASN A 333 1.07 -30.32 -5.51
CA ASN A 333 -0.37 -30.27 -5.77
C ASN A 333 -0.87 -28.88 -6.21
N PHE A 334 0.02 -27.91 -6.40
CA PHE A 334 -0.33 -26.56 -6.83
C PHE A 334 -0.22 -26.40 -8.35
N GLU A 335 -1.24 -25.82 -8.97
CA GLU A 335 -1.28 -25.53 -10.40
C GLU A 335 -1.64 -24.07 -10.67
N MET A 336 -0.80 -23.39 -11.45
CA MET A 336 -0.95 -21.99 -11.77
C MET A 336 -1.60 -21.80 -13.15
N VAL A 337 -2.70 -21.07 -13.19
CA VAL A 337 -3.41 -20.68 -14.42
C VAL A 337 -3.22 -19.19 -14.67
N CYS A 338 -2.46 -18.84 -15.70
CA CYS A 338 -2.25 -17.44 -16.09
C CYS A 338 -3.43 -16.93 -16.93
N SER A 339 -4.47 -16.42 -16.28
CA SER A 339 -5.71 -15.95 -16.93
C SER A 339 -6.41 -14.87 -16.09
N LEU A 340 -7.32 -14.14 -16.72
CA LEU A 340 -8.34 -13.38 -15.98
C LEU A 340 -9.30 -14.38 -15.31
N SER A 341 -9.63 -14.15 -14.04
CA SER A 341 -10.56 -15.00 -13.28
C SER A 341 -11.88 -15.19 -14.03
N GLU A 342 -12.39 -14.13 -14.67
CA GLU A 342 -13.66 -14.11 -15.41
C GLU A 342 -13.58 -14.80 -16.78
N LYS A 343 -12.37 -15.05 -17.31
CA LYS A 343 -12.15 -15.74 -18.60
C LYS A 343 -11.63 -17.16 -18.43
N THR A 344 -11.52 -17.63 -17.21
CA THR A 344 -11.05 -18.97 -16.92
C THR A 344 -12.15 -19.97 -17.30
N GLU A 345 -11.76 -21.12 -17.85
CA GLU A 345 -12.71 -22.12 -18.31
C GLU A 345 -13.65 -22.55 -17.17
N GLU A 346 -14.96 -22.62 -17.43
CA GLU A 346 -15.97 -22.96 -16.41
C GLU A 346 -15.65 -24.27 -15.69
N GLY A 347 -15.10 -25.26 -16.42
CA GLY A 347 -14.70 -26.56 -15.86
C GLY A 347 -13.60 -26.48 -14.78
N LEU A 348 -12.86 -25.36 -14.68
CA LEU A 348 -11.93 -25.16 -13.57
C LEU A 348 -12.66 -25.08 -12.23
N PHE A 349 -13.90 -24.59 -12.20
CA PHE A 349 -14.65 -24.42 -10.95
C PHE A 349 -15.42 -25.67 -10.53
N ASP A 350 -15.60 -26.63 -11.45
CA ASP A 350 -16.32 -27.87 -11.17
C ASP A 350 -15.70 -28.66 -10.01
N GLY A 351 -16.53 -29.01 -9.03
CA GLY A 351 -16.10 -29.75 -7.85
C GLY A 351 -15.17 -28.96 -6.91
N THR A 352 -15.19 -27.62 -6.96
CA THR A 352 -14.45 -26.79 -6.00
C THR A 352 -15.10 -26.87 -4.62
N ASP A 353 -14.33 -27.32 -3.63
CA ASP A 353 -14.78 -27.39 -2.23
C ASP A 353 -14.56 -26.06 -1.50
N ILE A 354 -13.43 -25.40 -1.79
CA ILE A 354 -13.03 -24.13 -1.19
C ILE A 354 -12.65 -23.14 -2.29
N LEU A 355 -13.28 -21.97 -2.27
CA LEU A 355 -12.95 -20.83 -3.13
C LEU A 355 -12.42 -19.68 -2.27
N VAL A 356 -11.21 -19.21 -2.58
CA VAL A 356 -10.61 -18.00 -2.02
C VAL A 356 -10.71 -16.90 -3.07
N LEU A 357 -11.24 -15.73 -2.71
CA LEU A 357 -11.34 -14.54 -3.56
C LEU A 357 -11.25 -13.23 -2.77
#